data_AF-A0A4Y8CIM3-F1
#
_entry.id   AF-A0A4Y8CIM3-F1
#
_cell.length_a   1.000
_cell.length_b   1.000
_cell.length_c   1.000
_cell.angle_alpha   90.00
_cell.angle_beta   90.00
_cell.angle_gamma   90.00
#
_symmetry.space_group_name_H-M   'P 1'
#
loop_
_entity.id
_entity.type
_entity.pdbx_description
1 polymer ?
#
loop_
_entity_poly.entity_id
_entity_poly.type
_entity_poly.pdbx_seq_one_letter_code
_entity_poly.pdbx_strand_id
1 'polypeptide(L)' 'DKRDLMIGLKGASEELKQKFLANMSTRASEAFLEEMGFLGAVRVKDVEDAQRKVVEVVQKLAEQGLVQTGDADEMIE' A
#
# COMPACT_ATOMS: atom_id res chain seq x y z
N ASP A 1 1.13 1.61 9.11
CA ASP A 1 2.52 1.45 9.60
C ASP A 1 3.43 1.09 8.42
N LYS A 2 4.72 1.46 8.43
CA LYS A 2 5.71 1.07 7.41
C LYS A 2 5.79 -0.46 7.27
N ARG A 3 5.69 -1.19 8.38
CA ARG A 3 5.73 -2.66 8.38
C ARG A 3 4.51 -3.28 7.70
N ASP A 4 3.31 -2.75 7.96
CA ASP A 4 2.10 -3.20 7.28
C ASP A 4 2.20 -2.97 5.77
N LEU A 5 2.69 -1.80 5.33
CA LEU A 5 2.90 -1.53 3.91
C LEU A 5 3.90 -2.51 3.28
N MET A 6 5.01 -2.83 3.95
CA MET A 6 5.98 -3.81 3.46
C MET A 6 5.38 -5.21 3.31
N ILE A 7 4.61 -5.67 4.31
CA ILE A 7 3.98 -7.00 4.26
C ILE A 7 2.91 -7.02 3.15
N GLY A 8 2.09 -5.98 3.04
CA GLY A 8 1.05 -5.88 2.00
C GLY A 8 1.60 -5.89 0.58
N LEU A 9 2.75 -5.22 0.35
CA LEU A 9 3.40 -5.15 -0.97
C LEU A 9 4.14 -6.43 -1.38
N LYS A 10 4.37 -7.40 -0.50
CA LYS A 10 4.95 -8.71 -0.88
C LYS A 10 4.04 -9.51 -1.81
N GLY A 11 2.72 -9.37 -1.68
CA GLY A 11 1.73 -10.01 -2.55
C GLY A 11 1.23 -9.13 -3.71
N ALA A 12 1.78 -7.91 -3.86
CA ALA A 12 1.34 -6.96 -4.88
C ALA A 12 2.01 -7.26 -6.25
N SER A 13 1.36 -6.82 -7.32
CA SER A 13 1.99 -6.79 -8.65
C SER A 13 3.22 -5.89 -8.64
N GLU A 14 4.17 -6.16 -9.53
CA GLU A 14 5.37 -5.33 -9.61
C GLU A 14 5.04 -3.89 -9.99
N GLU A 15 4.08 -3.69 -10.88
CA GLU A 15 3.58 -2.36 -11.24
C GLU A 15 3.08 -1.58 -10.01
N LEU A 16 2.28 -2.21 -9.14
CA LEU A 16 1.74 -1.56 -7.95
C LEU A 16 2.86 -1.23 -6.96
N LYS A 17 3.80 -2.16 -6.76
CA LYS A 17 4.97 -1.93 -5.90
C LYS A 17 5.78 -0.73 -6.39
N GLN A 18 6.04 -0.65 -7.69
CA GLN A 18 6.77 0.48 -8.29
C GLN A 18 6.03 1.80 -8.13
N LYS A 19 4.69 1.82 -8.24
CA LYS A 19 3.89 3.03 -7.96
C LYS A 19 4.11 3.56 -6.54
N PHE A 20 4.16 2.69 -5.53
CA PHE A 20 4.47 3.11 -4.17
C PHE A 20 5.91 3.60 -4.02
N LEU A 21 6.88 2.87 -4.56
CA LEU A 21 8.31 3.20 -4.44
C LEU A 21 8.67 4.52 -5.15
N ALA A 22 8.05 4.79 -6.31
CA ALA A 22 8.27 6.02 -7.07
C ALA A 22 7.78 7.28 -6.34
N ASN A 23 6.87 7.14 -5.37
CA ASN A 23 6.39 8.23 -4.53
C ASN A 23 7.18 8.35 -3.20
N MET A 24 8.23 7.57 -3.02
CA MET A 24 9.17 7.69 -1.91
C MET A 24 10.44 8.44 -2.36
N SER A 25 11.14 9.09 -1.43
CA SER A 25 12.51 9.55 -1.70
C SER A 25 13.42 8.34 -2.01
N THR A 26 14.46 8.52 -2.84
CA THR A 26 15.41 7.46 -3.21
C THR A 26 15.97 6.70 -2.00
N ARG A 27 16.39 7.43 -0.96
CA ARG A 27 16.90 6.81 0.29
C ARG A 27 15.84 5.96 1.00
N ALA A 28 14.59 6.41 0.99
CA ALA A 28 13.49 5.69 1.64
C ALA A 28 13.09 4.44 0.87
N SER A 29 13.05 4.50 -0.47
CA SER A 29 12.74 3.33 -1.30
C SER A 29 13.84 2.27 -1.22
N GLU A 30 15.12 2.65 -1.20
CA GLU A 30 16.25 1.74 -0.99
C GLU A 30 16.15 1.04 0.36
N ALA A 31 15.98 1.80 1.45
CA ALA A 31 15.83 1.23 2.79
C ALA A 31 14.58 0.33 2.90
N PHE A 32 13.49 0.68 2.21
CA PHE A 32 12.27 -0.11 2.19
C PHE A 32 12.48 -1.47 1.49
N LEU A 33 13.19 -1.49 0.36
CA LEU A 33 13.52 -2.72 -0.35
C LEU A 33 14.47 -3.62 0.44
N GLU A 34 15.44 -3.02 1.12
CA GLU A 34 16.38 -3.74 2.00
C GLU A 34 15.61 -4.42 3.16
N GLU A 35 14.80 -3.65 3.88
CA GLU A 35 13.95 -4.17 4.98
C GLU A 35 12.97 -5.24 4.49
N MET A 36 12.38 -5.06 3.30
CA MET A 36 11.51 -6.06 2.69
C MET A 36 12.24 -7.37 2.36
N GLY A 37 13.53 -7.31 2.01
CA GLY A 37 14.40 -8.47 1.83
C GLY A 37 14.57 -9.27 3.12
N PHE A 38 14.76 -8.57 4.25
CA PHE A 38 14.94 -9.19 5.57
C PHE A 38 13.68 -9.88 6.13
N LEU A 39 12.47 -9.49 5.68
CA LEU A 39 11.22 -10.11 6.14
C LEU A 39 11.07 -11.60 5.76
N GLY A 40 11.84 -12.10 4.79
CA GLY A 40 11.74 -13.49 4.35
C GLY A 40 10.37 -13.85 3.79
N ALA A 41 9.97 -15.12 3.96
CA ALA A 41 8.64 -15.60 3.57
C ALA A 41 7.58 -15.13 4.58
N VAL A 42 6.44 -14.66 4.06
CA VAL A 42 5.29 -14.20 4.85
C VAL A 42 4.06 -15.04 4.52
N ARG A 43 3.15 -15.21 5.48
CA ARG A 43 1.92 -15.98 5.25
C ARG A 43 0.92 -15.13 4.47
N VAL A 44 0.18 -15.75 3.56
CA VAL A 44 -0.85 -15.06 2.76
C VAL A 44 -1.84 -14.29 3.63
N LYS A 45 -2.29 -14.89 4.74
CA LYS A 45 -3.18 -14.22 5.70
C LYS A 45 -2.59 -12.91 6.26
N ASP A 46 -1.29 -12.91 6.58
CA ASP A 46 -0.63 -11.70 7.11
C ASP A 46 -0.57 -10.59 6.02
N VAL A 47 -0.45 -10.99 4.74
CA VAL A 47 -0.51 -10.06 3.59
C VAL A 47 -1.91 -9.48 3.43
N GLU A 48 -2.95 -10.30 3.48
CA GLU A 48 -4.34 -9.85 3.37
C GLU A 48 -4.72 -8.90 4.51
N ASP A 49 -4.35 -9.24 5.76
CA ASP A 49 -4.57 -8.39 6.92
C ASP A 49 -3.85 -7.04 6.80
N ALA A 50 -2.61 -7.05 6.28
CA ALA A 50 -1.84 -5.84 6.03
C ALA A 50 -2.46 -4.97 4.92
N GLN A 51 -2.90 -5.58 3.82
CA GLN A 51 -3.57 -4.86 2.73
C GLN A 51 -4.88 -4.23 3.19
N ARG A 52 -5.67 -4.93 4.01
CA ARG A 52 -6.89 -4.39 4.59
C ARG A 52 -6.61 -3.12 5.41
N LYS A 53 -5.57 -3.11 6.24
CA LYS A 53 -5.18 -1.90 7.00
C LYS A 53 -4.82 -0.73 6.08
N VAL A 54 -4.18 -1.00 4.94
CA VAL A 54 -3.86 0.05 3.94
C VAL A 54 -5.15 0.60 3.32
N VAL A 55 -6.11 -0.26 2.98
CA VAL A 55 -7.43 0.16 2.46
C VAL A 55 -8.19 0.99 3.49
N GLU A 56 -8.18 0.60 4.77
CA GLU A 56 -8.81 1.37 5.86
C GLU A 56 -8.20 2.78 5.99
N VAL A 57 -6.89 2.94 5.72
CA VAL A 57 -6.26 4.27 5.67
C VAL A 57 -6.74 5.06 4.44
N VAL A 58 -6.81 4.45 3.27
CA VAL A 58 -7.29 5.11 2.04
C VAL A 58 -8.74 5.57 2.21
N GLN A 59 -9.61 4.74 2.78
CA GLN A 59 -11.00 5.10 3.08
C GLN A 59 -11.10 6.31 4.02
N LYS A 60 -10.31 6.33 5.10
CA LYS A 60 -10.26 7.49 6.00
C LYS A 60 -9.77 8.76 5.31
N LEU A 61 -8.81 8.64 4.40
CA LEU A 61 -8.34 9.80 3.61
C LEU A 61 -9.40 10.28 2.63
N ALA A 62 -10.22 9.38 2.08
CA ALA A 62 -11.34 9.73 1.22
C ALA A 62 -12.47 10.42 2.00
N GLU A 63 -12.82 9.93 3.19
CA GLU A 63 -13.77 10.58 4.10
C GLU A 63 -13.33 12.01 4.49
N GLN A 64 -12.02 12.25 4.57
CA GLN A 64 -11.43 13.57 4.82
C GLN A 64 -11.34 14.46 3.58
N GLY A 65 -11.69 13.94 2.39
CA GLY A 65 -11.55 14.64 1.11
C GLY A 65 -10.10 14.83 0.65
N LEU A 66 -9.14 14.11 1.23
CA LEU A 66 -7.72 14.19 0.87
C LEU A 66 -7.35 13.29 -0.31
N VAL A 67 -8.14 12.25 -0.54
CA VAL A 67 -7.99 11.31 -1.66
C VAL A 67 -9.35 11.15 -2.31
N GLN A 68 -9.41 11.21 -3.64
CA GLN A 68 -10.61 10.86 -4.38
C GLN A 68 -10.52 9.38 -4.80
N THR A 69 -11.40 8.56 -4.25
CA THR A 69 -11.68 7.21 -4.78
C THR A 69 -12.81 7.32 -5.81
N GLY A 70 -12.76 6.49 -6.85
CA GLY A 70 -13.61 6.61 -8.04
C GLY A 70 -15.12 6.47 -7.84
N ASP A 71 -15.61 6.31 -6.60
CA ASP A 71 -17.05 6.29 -6.28
C ASP A 71 -17.75 7.62 -6.64
N ALA A 72 -17.00 8.70 -6.91
CA ALA A 72 -17.55 9.96 -7.39
C ALA A 72 -17.92 9.96 -8.90
N ASP A 73 -17.49 8.95 -9.68
CA ASP A 73 -17.73 8.88 -11.14
C ASP A 73 -18.92 7.96 -11.51
N GLU A 74 -19.60 7.35 -10.52
CA GLU A 74 -20.76 6.45 -10.71
C GLU A 74 -22.08 7.01 -10.17
N MET A 75 -22.24 8.34 -10.06
CA MET A 75 -23.57 8.95 -9.98
C MET A 75 -23.97 9.47 -11.36
N ILE A 76 -24.68 8.63 -12.12
CA ILE A 76 -25.46 9.07 -13.29
C ILE A 76 -26.82 9.52 -12.76
N GLU A 77 -27.24 10.75 -13.11
CA GLU A 77 -28.59 11.29 -12.83
C GLU A 77 -29.72 10.44 -13.43
#